data_AF-A0A937WAS7-F1
#
_entry.id   AF-A0A937WAS7-F1
#
_cell.length_a   1.000
_cell.length_b   1.000
_cell.length_c   1.000
_cell.angle_alpha   90.00
_cell.angle_beta   90.00
_cell.angle_gamma   90.00
#
_symmetry.space_group_name_H-M   'P 1'
#
loop_
_entity.id
_entity.type
_entity.pdbx_description
1 polymer ?
#
loop_
_entity_poly.entity_id
_entity_poly.type
_entity_poly.pdbx_seq_one_letter_code
_entity_poly.pdbx_strand_id
1 'polypeptide(L)'
;MARTALDLTVEELRSYHPARVSNTPQVAEKWEQAWEVARSAAQLLREQFGAKQVAVFGSLVHRDCFTPWSDIDLAVWGIPAHQFYQAVAAVTGLSPNFQVDVVDAEDCAMGLRQIIESEGEKL
;
A
#
# COMPACT_ATOMS: atom_id res chain seq x y z
N MET A 1 24.07 -8.44 25.29
CA MET A 1 23.84 -8.86 23.89
C MET A 1 22.69 -8.07 23.32
N ALA A 2 22.68 -7.78 22.01
CA ALA A 2 21.55 -7.12 21.37
C ALA A 2 20.34 -8.08 21.30
N ARG A 3 19.15 -7.59 21.65
CA ARG A 3 17.88 -8.34 21.51
C ARG A 3 17.43 -8.28 20.04
N THR A 4 16.93 -9.39 19.53
CA THR A 4 16.34 -9.52 18.20
C THR A 4 14.82 -9.44 18.27
N ALA A 5 14.13 -9.32 17.13
CA ALA A 5 12.67 -9.30 17.08
C ALA A 5 12.03 -10.57 17.67
N LEU A 6 12.75 -11.70 17.67
CA LEU A 6 12.31 -12.96 18.27
C LEU A 6 12.33 -12.94 19.81
N ASP A 7 13.09 -12.00 20.39
CA ASP A 7 13.21 -11.84 21.83
C ASP A 7 12.15 -10.86 22.39
N LEU A 8 11.26 -10.33 21.54
CA LEU A 8 10.21 -9.40 21.94
C LEU A 8 8.96 -10.15 22.41
N THR A 9 8.37 -9.67 23.50
CA THR A 9 7.03 -10.09 23.93
C THR A 9 5.96 -9.65 22.94
N VAL A 10 4.75 -10.21 23.03
CA VAL A 10 3.61 -9.82 22.17
C VAL A 10 3.26 -8.33 22.33
N GLU A 11 3.32 -7.77 23.54
CA GLU A 11 3.13 -6.33 23.74
C GLU A 11 4.27 -5.51 23.12
N GLU A 12 5.52 -5.92 23.29
CA GLU A 12 6.66 -5.21 22.70
C GLU A 12 6.61 -5.25 21.17
N LEU A 13 6.28 -6.40 20.57
CA LEU A 13 6.06 -6.57 19.13
C LEU A 13 4.97 -5.65 18.60
N ARG A 14 3.84 -5.51 19.32
CA ARG A 14 2.77 -4.59 18.94
C ARG A 14 3.22 -3.13 18.93
N SER A 15 4.16 -2.76 19.80
CA SER A 15 4.73 -1.41 19.86
C SER A 15 5.95 -1.21 18.96
N TYR A 16 6.49 -2.28 18.38
CA TYR A 16 7.74 -2.27 17.62
C TYR A 16 7.51 -1.70 16.22
N HIS A 17 7.88 -0.43 16.04
CA HIS A 17 7.88 0.27 14.76
C HIS A 17 9.30 0.74 14.45
N PRO A 18 10.14 -0.10 13.81
CA PRO A 18 11.54 0.24 13.54
C PRO A 18 11.67 1.35 12.49
N ALA A 19 10.67 1.49 11.61
CA ALA A 19 10.57 2.57 10.66
C ALA A 19 10.13 3.86 11.40
N ARG A 20 11.09 4.58 11.97
CA ARG A 20 10.84 5.91 12.53
C ARG A 20 10.70 6.94 11.42
N VAL A 21 9.61 7.68 11.44
CA VAL A 21 9.34 8.76 10.49
C VAL A 21 10.31 9.90 10.65
N SER A 22 10.78 10.42 9.51
CA SER A 22 11.45 11.70 9.41
C SER A 22 10.44 12.71 8.88
N ASN A 23 9.99 13.65 9.70
CA ASN A 23 9.06 14.73 9.31
C ASN A 23 9.79 15.84 8.53
N THR A 24 10.48 15.47 7.45
CA THR A 24 11.18 16.42 6.60
C THR A 24 10.28 16.87 5.45
N PRO A 25 10.50 18.09 4.92
CA PRO A 25 9.78 18.57 3.73
C PRO A 25 9.90 17.61 2.53
N GLN A 26 11.03 16.91 2.39
CA GLN A 26 11.24 15.94 1.31
C GLN A 26 10.32 14.71 1.45
N VAL A 27 10.05 14.24 2.68
CA VAL A 27 9.09 13.15 2.92
C VAL A 27 7.68 13.63 2.61
N ALA A 28 7.37 14.89 2.88
CA ALA A 28 6.08 15.47 2.55
C ALA A 28 5.82 15.50 1.05
N GLU A 29 6.76 16.05 0.29
CA GLU A 29 6.69 16.09 -1.17
C GLU A 29 6.61 14.68 -1.77
N LYS A 30 7.41 13.74 -1.27
CA LYS A 30 7.37 12.35 -1.76
C LYS A 30 6.03 11.66 -1.49
N TRP A 31 5.38 11.95 -0.37
CA TRP A 31 4.05 11.41 -0.07
C TRP A 31 2.97 11.98 -0.99
N GLU A 32 3.03 13.28 -1.32
CA GLU A 32 2.11 13.89 -2.29
C GLU A 32 2.26 13.23 -3.66
N GLN A 33 3.50 13.04 -4.12
CA GLN A 33 3.79 12.31 -5.36
C GLN A 33 3.29 10.85 -5.32
N ALA A 34 3.40 10.17 -4.18
CA ALA A 34 2.88 8.82 -4.01
C ALA A 34 1.35 8.77 -4.18
N TRP A 35 0.62 9.76 -3.65
CA TRP A 35 -0.82 9.88 -3.85
C TRP A 35 -1.22 10.16 -5.30
N GLU A 36 -0.43 10.96 -6.02
CA GLU A 36 -0.64 11.18 -7.46
C GLU A 36 -0.49 9.86 -8.24
N VAL A 37 0.58 9.10 -7.98
CA VAL A 37 0.80 7.79 -8.60
C VAL A 37 -0.32 6.80 -8.22
N ALA A 38 -0.76 6.78 -6.96
CA ALA A 38 -1.86 5.93 -6.49
C ALA A 38 -3.16 6.23 -7.26
N ARG A 39 -3.50 7.51 -7.46
CA ARG A 39 -4.68 7.93 -8.24
C ARG A 39 -4.56 7.53 -9.71
N SER A 40 -3.39 7.73 -10.33
CA SER A 40 -3.15 7.31 -11.71
C SER A 40 -3.24 5.78 -11.88
N ALA A 41 -2.69 5.02 -10.93
CA ALA A 41 -2.82 3.57 -10.89
C ALA A 41 -4.28 3.13 -10.75
N ALA A 42 -5.04 3.75 -9.84
CA ALA A 42 -6.46 3.45 -9.67
C ALA A 42 -7.27 3.71 -10.94
N GLN A 43 -7.01 4.83 -11.65
CA GLN A 43 -7.65 5.13 -12.92
C GLN A 43 -7.33 4.04 -13.97
N LEU A 44 -6.05 3.69 -14.12
CA LEU A 44 -5.61 2.65 -15.06
C LEU A 44 -6.28 1.30 -14.75
N LEU A 45 -6.33 0.89 -13.48
CA LEU A 45 -6.96 -0.35 -13.03
C LEU A 45 -8.45 -0.39 -13.34
N ARG A 46 -9.16 0.74 -13.17
CA ARG A 46 -10.59 0.86 -13.51
C ARG A 46 -10.81 0.77 -15.02
N GLU A 47 -10.06 1.54 -15.79
CA GLU A 47 -10.28 1.70 -17.24
C GLU A 47 -9.85 0.48 -18.06
N GLN A 48 -8.72 -0.13 -17.72
CA GLN A 48 -8.12 -1.19 -18.55
C GLN A 48 -8.42 -2.61 -18.04
N PHE A 49 -8.64 -2.76 -16.73
CA PHE A 49 -8.79 -4.07 -16.09
C PHE A 49 -10.15 -4.28 -15.41
N GLY A 50 -11.02 -3.26 -15.45
CA GLY A 50 -12.39 -3.37 -14.94
C GLY A 50 -12.51 -3.38 -13.43
N ALA A 51 -11.53 -2.84 -12.70
CA ALA A 51 -11.62 -2.70 -11.25
C ALA A 51 -12.89 -1.92 -10.87
N LYS A 52 -13.74 -2.52 -10.03
CA LYS A 52 -14.99 -1.89 -9.55
C LYS A 52 -14.70 -0.91 -8.43
N GLN A 53 -13.74 -1.26 -7.58
CA GLN A 53 -13.30 -0.45 -6.45
C GLN A 53 -11.78 -0.52 -6.37
N VAL A 54 -11.17 0.58 -5.95
CA VAL A 54 -9.75 0.68 -5.63
C VAL A 54 -9.63 1.48 -4.33
N ALA A 55 -8.79 1.02 -3.42
CA ALA A 55 -8.48 1.72 -2.18
C ALA A 55 -6.98 1.70 -1.93
N VAL A 56 -6.43 2.80 -1.40
CA VAL A 56 -5.09 2.83 -0.83
C VAL A 56 -5.15 2.30 0.59
N PHE A 57 -4.16 1.52 1.01
CA PHE A 57 -3.97 1.15 2.41
C PHE A 57 -2.50 1.25 2.80
N GLY A 58 -2.12 0.71 3.96
CA GLY A 58 -0.72 0.64 4.38
C GLY A 58 -0.12 1.99 4.75
N SER A 59 1.16 2.17 4.48
CA SER A 59 1.90 3.35 4.98
C SER A 59 1.47 4.66 4.33
N LEU A 60 0.84 4.62 3.15
CA LEU A 60 0.43 5.83 2.42
C LEU A 60 -0.78 6.53 3.08
N VAL A 61 -1.72 5.79 3.66
CA VAL A 61 -2.84 6.36 4.44
C VAL A 61 -2.42 6.79 5.85
N HIS A 62 -1.34 6.22 6.38
CA HIS A 62 -0.82 6.51 7.72
C HIS A 62 0.40 7.42 7.65
N ARG A 63 0.18 8.74 7.73
CA ARG A 63 1.25 9.76 7.61
C ARG A 63 2.43 9.52 8.55
N ASP A 64 2.16 9.07 9.78
CA ASP A 64 3.16 8.76 10.79
C ASP A 64 3.89 7.41 10.58
N CYS A 65 3.58 6.71 9.48
CA CYS A 65 4.26 5.49 9.05
C CYS A 65 4.94 5.65 7.67
N PHE A 66 4.62 6.70 6.92
CA PHE A 66 5.21 6.92 5.60
C PHE A 66 6.67 7.36 5.70
N THR A 67 7.52 6.72 4.91
CA THR A 67 8.96 7.03 4.85
C THR A 67 9.38 7.28 3.40
N PRO A 68 10.60 7.79 3.13
CA PRO A 68 11.05 7.93 1.75
C PRO A 68 11.21 6.59 1.01
N TRP A 69 11.04 5.46 1.69
CA TRP A 69 11.25 4.10 1.17
C TRP A 69 9.94 3.32 1.08
N SER A 70 8.83 3.96 1.47
CA SER A 70 7.49 3.41 1.35
C SER A 70 7.12 3.16 -0.11
N ASP A 71 6.46 2.03 -0.31
CA ASP A 71 5.70 1.64 -1.49
C ASP A 71 4.28 2.25 -1.47
N ILE A 72 3.50 1.92 -2.50
CA ILE A 72 2.10 2.27 -2.64
C ILE A 72 1.29 0.98 -2.63
N ASP A 73 0.56 0.74 -1.55
CA ASP A 73 -0.33 -0.41 -1.40
C ASP A 73 -1.74 -0.09 -1.92
N LEU A 74 -2.19 -0.84 -2.91
CA LEU A 74 -3.53 -0.74 -3.49
C LEU A 74 -4.33 -2.03 -3.31
N ALA A 75 -5.53 -1.91 -2.79
CA ALA A 75 -6.52 -2.98 -2.78
C ALA A 75 -7.51 -2.79 -3.94
N VAL A 76 -7.80 -3.86 -4.66
CA VAL A 76 -8.72 -3.84 -5.81
C VAL A 76 -9.84 -4.87 -5.65
N TRP A 77 -11.01 -4.54 -6.21
CA TRP A 77 -12.15 -5.46 -6.28
C TRP A 77 -12.63 -5.58 -7.72
N GLY A 78 -13.01 -6.80 -8.12
CA GLY A 78 -13.67 -7.06 -9.39
C GLY A 78 -12.77 -7.14 -10.62
N ILE A 79 -11.44 -7.10 -10.46
CA ILE A 79 -10.54 -7.46 -11.56
C ILE A 79 -10.64 -8.98 -11.77
N PRO A 80 -10.91 -9.47 -12.99
CA PRO A 80 -10.94 -10.90 -13.26
C PRO A 80 -9.58 -11.55 -12.97
N ALA A 81 -9.57 -12.71 -12.29
CA ALA A 81 -8.33 -13.40 -11.89
C ALA A 81 -7.32 -13.63 -13.05
N HIS A 82 -7.80 -13.89 -14.26
CA HIS A 82 -6.94 -14.10 -15.44
C HIS A 82 -6.23 -12.82 -15.94
N GLN A 83 -6.67 -11.64 -15.50
CA GLN A 83 -6.06 -10.34 -15.80
C GLN A 83 -5.27 -9.76 -14.62
N PHE A 84 -5.37 -10.33 -13.41
CA PHE A 84 -4.81 -9.73 -12.20
C PHE A 84 -3.30 -9.45 -12.33
N TYR A 85 -2.50 -10.42 -12.79
CA TYR A 85 -1.05 -10.21 -12.95
C TYR A 85 -0.70 -9.26 -14.10
N GLN A 86 -1.57 -9.12 -15.12
CA GLN A 86 -1.41 -8.08 -16.15
C GLN A 86 -1.66 -6.69 -15.57
N ALA A 87 -2.67 -6.58 -14.70
CA ALA A 87 -2.98 -5.35 -13.98
C ALA A 87 -1.82 -4.93 -13.06
N VAL A 88 -1.26 -5.88 -12.30
CA VAL A 88 -0.05 -5.67 -11.47
C VAL A 88 1.08 -5.14 -12.34
N ALA A 89 1.43 -5.84 -13.43
CA ALA A 89 2.53 -5.44 -14.31
C ALA A 89 2.32 -4.04 -14.91
N ALA A 90 1.08 -3.68 -15.26
CA ALA A 90 0.76 -2.38 -15.82
C ALA A 90 0.97 -1.25 -14.81
N VAL A 91 0.56 -1.42 -13.55
CA VAL A 91 0.77 -0.38 -12.53
C VAL A 91 2.21 -0.31 -12.02
N THR A 92 2.93 -1.43 -11.97
CA THR A 92 4.36 -1.44 -11.63
C THR A 92 5.17 -0.58 -12.62
N GLY A 93 4.72 -0.47 -13.87
CA GLY A 93 5.36 0.37 -14.89
C GLY A 93 5.03 1.86 -14.83
N LEU A 94 4.12 2.32 -13.95
CA LEU A 94 3.65 3.71 -13.93
C LEU A 94 4.66 4.70 -13.39
N SER A 95 5.53 4.27 -12.47
CA SER A 95 6.51 5.16 -11.85
C SER A 95 7.83 4.44 -11.62
N PRO A 96 8.97 5.03 -12.06
CA PRO A 96 10.28 4.51 -11.70
C PRO A 96 10.65 4.81 -10.23
N ASN A 97 9.90 5.69 -9.56
CA ASN A 97 10.23 6.19 -8.22
C ASN A 97 9.43 5.51 -7.10
N PHE A 98 8.35 4.81 -7.44
CA PHE A 98 7.45 4.14 -6.49
C PHE A 98 7.15 2.73 -6.97
N GLN A 99 7.35 1.78 -6.06
CA GLN A 99 6.80 0.45 -6.22
C GLN A 99 5.29 0.52 -5.89
N VAL A 100 4.47 -0.09 -6.74
CA VAL A 100 3.02 -0.19 -6.54
C VAL A 100 2.68 -1.66 -6.34
N ASP A 101 2.21 -1.99 -5.16
CA ASP A 101 1.81 -3.33 -4.76
C ASP A 101 0.28 -3.43 -4.79
N VAL A 102 -0.24 -4.41 -5.53
CA VAL A 102 -1.68 -4.60 -5.71
C VAL A 102 -2.13 -5.88 -5.04
N VAL A 103 -3.18 -5.77 -4.24
CA VAL A 103 -3.83 -6.87 -3.54
C VAL A 103 -5.25 -7.05 -4.06
N ASP A 104 -5.60 -8.27 -4.46
CA ASP A 104 -7.00 -8.64 -4.67
C ASP A 104 -7.70 -8.72 -3.32
N ALA A 105 -8.60 -7.78 -3.07
CA ALA A 105 -9.30 -7.71 -1.79
C ALA A 105 -10.35 -8.82 -1.62
N GLU A 106 -10.74 -9.50 -2.70
CA GLU A 106 -11.67 -10.63 -2.66
C GLU A 106 -10.96 -11.96 -2.31
N ASP A 107 -9.65 -12.08 -2.58
CA ASP A 107 -8.85 -13.31 -2.39
C ASP A 107 -7.68 -13.16 -1.38
N CYS A 108 -7.59 -12.04 -0.67
CA CYS A 108 -6.57 -11.83 0.36
C CYS A 108 -6.93 -12.46 1.72
N ALA A 109 -5.93 -12.62 2.60
CA ALA A 109 -6.14 -13.16 3.94
C ALA A 109 -7.14 -12.30 4.74
N MET A 110 -8.03 -12.94 5.52
CA MET A 110 -9.11 -12.25 6.24
C MET A 110 -8.62 -11.07 7.11
N GLY A 111 -7.49 -11.22 7.80
CA GLY A 111 -6.92 -10.16 8.62
C GLY A 111 -6.50 -8.94 7.79
N LEU A 112 -5.92 -9.16 6.62
CA LEU A 112 -5.55 -8.07 5.70
C LEU A 112 -6.80 -7.40 5.13
N ARG A 113 -7.81 -8.19 4.73
CA ARG A 113 -9.09 -7.66 4.27
C ARG A 113 -9.75 -6.74 5.31
N GLN A 114 -9.75 -7.14 6.57
CA GLN A 114 -10.29 -6.32 7.66
C GLN A 114 -9.55 -4.98 7.78
N ILE A 115 -8.22 -4.99 7.70
CA ILE A 115 -7.40 -3.76 7.72
C ILE A 115 -7.75 -2.86 6.54
N ILE A 116 -7.81 -3.41 5.33
CA ILE A 116 -8.18 -2.67 4.11
C ILE A 116 -9.57 -2.04 4.26
N GLU A 117 -10.55 -2.79 4.77
CA GLU A 117 -11.92 -2.31 4.95
C GLU A 117 -12.04 -1.26 6.07
N SER A 118 -11.22 -1.33 7.11
CA SER A 118 -11.28 -0.39 8.25
C SER A 118 -10.44 0.87 8.07
N GLU A 119 -9.28 0.77 7.41
CA GLU A 119 -8.29 1.85 7.32
C GLU A 119 -8.09 2.35 5.90
N GLY A 120 -8.51 1.59 4.88
CA GLY A 120 -8.27 1.93 3.49
C GLY A 120 -9.04 3.17 3.03
N GLU A 121 -8.37 4.02 2.25
CA GLU A 121 -8.97 5.20 1.63
C GLU A 121 -9.35 4.91 0.18
N LYS A 122 -10.63 5.08 -0.15
CA LYS A 122 -11.16 4.80 -1.49
C LYS A 122 -10.71 5.87 -2.49
N LEU A 123 -10.26 5.42 -3.67
CA LEU A 123 -9.87 6.26 -4.81
C LEU A 123 -10.93 6.30 -5.90
#